data_AF-A0A286G5Z0-F1
#
_entry.id   AF-A0A286G5Z0-F1
#
_cell.length_a   1.000
_cell.length_b   1.000
_cell.length_c   1.000
_cell.angle_alpha   90.00
_cell.angle_beta   90.00
_cell.angle_gamma   90.00
#
_symmetry.space_group_name_H-M   'P 1'
#
loop_
_entity.id
_entity.type
_entity.pdbx_description
1 polymer ?
#
loop_
_entity_poly.entity_id
_entity_poly.type
_entity_poly.pdbx_seq_one_letter_code
_entity_poly.pdbx_strand_id
1 'polypeptide(L)'
;MASIMRMPDVASRLLMLAVMVRSLPGRPQFEAFAAAALREVPGVAEARVHGQTVLERPALARGWTRYDLVSGCETFGFVDLRIADAGLFAPHTGDVQNVLNLLAHELERRATLACLEEAHEALARRHEDLERRIGDRDEPPPMLRQSVR
;
A
#
# COMPACT_ATOMS: atom_id res chain seq x y z
N MET A 1 32.19 15.05 30.50
CA MET A 1 30.82 15.41 30.09
C MET A 1 30.44 14.53 28.90
N ALA A 2 29.77 13.41 29.16
CA ALA A 2 29.28 12.52 28.10
C ALA A 2 27.96 13.09 27.57
N SER A 3 27.97 13.55 26.32
CA SER A 3 26.77 13.97 25.62
C SER A 3 25.93 12.72 25.37
N ILE A 4 24.85 12.54 26.14
CA ILE A 4 23.85 11.50 25.89
C ILE A 4 23.17 11.90 24.59
N MET A 5 23.62 11.34 23.47
CA MET A 5 22.82 11.23 22.25
C MET A 5 21.54 10.50 22.65
N ARG A 6 20.47 11.26 22.93
CA ARG A 6 19.15 10.68 23.15
C ARG A 6 18.74 10.06 21.83
N MET A 7 18.78 8.73 21.77
CA MET A 7 18.13 8.01 20.69
C MET A 7 16.67 8.50 20.61
N PRO A 8 16.11 8.72 19.41
CA PRO A 8 14.72 9.12 19.28
C PRO A 8 13.83 8.09 19.99
N ASP A 9 12.89 8.59 20.80
CA ASP A 9 11.89 7.75 21.44
C ASP A 9 11.10 6.95 20.40
N VAL A 10 10.41 5.90 20.85
CA VAL A 10 9.67 4.97 19.99
C VAL A 10 8.68 5.75 19.11
N ALA A 11 7.95 6.72 19.68
CA ALA A 11 7.03 7.58 18.94
C ALA A 11 7.70 8.37 17.81
N SER A 12 8.88 8.94 18.04
CA SER A 12 9.65 9.70 17.04
C SER A 12 10.11 8.82 15.88
N ARG A 13 10.54 7.58 16.17
CA ARG A 13 10.91 6.59 15.14
C ARG A 13 9.71 6.12 14.32
N LEU A 14 8.58 5.95 14.99
CA LEU A 14 7.30 5.59 14.38
C LEU A 14 6.71 6.72 13.52
N LEU A 15 6.90 7.98 13.90
CA LEU A 15 6.58 9.14 13.07
C LEU A 15 7.51 9.27 11.86
N MET A 16 8.82 9.08 12.07
CA MET A 16 9.80 9.06 10.98
C MET A 16 9.47 7.95 9.96
N LEU A 17 8.98 6.81 10.46
CA LEU A 17 8.42 5.75 9.62
C LEU A 17 7.27 6.26 8.76
N ALA A 18 6.23 6.86 9.34
CA ALA A 18 5.07 7.34 8.58
C ALA A 18 5.45 8.33 7.46
N VAL A 19 6.53 9.10 7.66
CA VAL A 19 7.07 10.00 6.63
C VAL A 19 7.84 9.24 5.55
N MET A 20 8.80 8.38 5.93
CA MET A 20 9.67 7.65 4.99
C MET A 20 8.89 6.67 4.11
N VAL A 21 7.83 6.09 4.65
CA VAL A 21 6.98 5.13 3.95
C VAL A 21 6.31 5.76 2.71
N ARG A 22 6.07 7.07 2.69
CA ARG A 22 5.52 7.78 1.51
C ARG A 22 6.49 7.78 0.33
N SER A 23 7.78 7.64 0.59
CA SER A 23 8.86 7.74 -0.39
C SER A 23 9.32 6.38 -0.94
N LEU A 24 8.89 5.26 -0.35
CA LEU A 24 9.35 3.94 -0.74
C LEU A 24 8.64 3.44 -2.02
N PRO A 25 9.38 3.13 -3.10
CA PRO A 25 8.80 2.58 -4.30
C PRO A 25 8.39 1.12 -4.06
N GLY A 26 7.20 0.75 -4.53
CA GLY A 26 6.71 -0.62 -4.47
C GLY A 26 6.14 -1.06 -3.12
N ARG A 27 5.27 -2.08 -3.18
CA ARG A 27 4.58 -2.66 -2.01
C ARG A 27 5.49 -3.57 -1.16
N PRO A 28 6.34 -4.46 -1.72
CA PRO A 28 7.21 -5.30 -0.91
C PRO A 28 8.21 -4.50 -0.05
N GLN A 29 8.73 -3.39 -0.57
CA GLN A 29 9.64 -2.49 0.15
C GLN A 29 8.91 -1.79 1.30
N PHE A 30 7.68 -1.33 1.05
CA PHE A 30 6.80 -0.78 2.08
C PHE A 30 6.56 -1.78 3.22
N GLU A 31 6.16 -3.01 2.88
CA GLU A 31 5.82 -4.05 3.87
C GLU A 31 7.02 -4.43 4.72
N ALA A 32 8.19 -4.64 4.08
CA ALA A 32 9.43 -4.98 4.77
C ALA A 32 9.88 -3.86 5.72
N PHE A 33 9.78 -2.59 5.29
CA PHE A 33 10.14 -1.44 6.12
C PHE A 33 9.17 -1.27 7.31
N ALA A 34 7.86 -1.36 7.06
CA ALA A 34 6.85 -1.29 8.10
C ALA A 34 7.02 -2.41 9.15
N ALA A 35 7.27 -3.64 8.69
CA ALA A 35 7.59 -4.76 9.57
C ALA A 35 8.89 -4.54 10.37
N ALA A 36 9.93 -3.97 9.75
CA ALA A 36 11.19 -3.67 10.43
C ALA A 36 11.00 -2.69 11.59
N ALA A 37 10.27 -1.61 11.38
CA ALA A 37 10.03 -0.62 12.42
C ALA A 37 9.07 -1.09 13.52
N LEU A 38 8.07 -1.92 13.21
CA LEU A 38 7.21 -2.52 14.23
C LEU A 38 7.98 -3.46 15.17
N ARG A 39 9.08 -4.08 14.69
CA ARG A 39 10.00 -4.87 15.53
C ARG A 39 10.83 -4.03 16.49
N GLU A 40 10.95 -2.72 16.27
CA GLU A 40 11.65 -1.80 17.17
C GLU A 40 10.81 -1.43 18.40
N VAL A 41 9.52 -1.79 18.41
CA VAL A 41 8.62 -1.56 19.54
C VAL A 41 8.97 -2.51 20.69
N PRO A 42 9.22 -2.01 21.91
CA PRO A 42 9.50 -2.85 23.06
C PRO A 42 8.43 -3.94 23.26
N GLY A 43 8.87 -5.18 23.50
CA GLY A 43 8.00 -6.33 23.69
C GLY A 43 7.57 -7.05 22.40
N VAL A 44 7.78 -6.46 21.21
CA VAL A 44 7.55 -7.14 19.92
C VAL A 44 8.77 -7.97 19.54
N ALA A 45 8.58 -9.26 19.29
CA ALA A 45 9.65 -10.15 18.84
C ALA A 45 9.69 -10.28 17.31
N GLU A 46 8.53 -10.32 16.66
CA GLU A 46 8.41 -10.36 15.21
C GLU A 46 7.20 -9.55 14.75
N ALA A 47 7.30 -9.00 13.55
CA ALA A 47 6.20 -8.30 12.89
C ALA A 47 6.15 -8.71 11.42
N ARG A 48 4.94 -8.83 10.87
CA ARG A 48 4.67 -9.06 9.45
C ARG A 48 3.58 -8.11 9.01
N VAL A 49 3.75 -7.50 7.85
CA VAL A 49 2.80 -6.54 7.29
C VAL A 49 2.36 -7.06 5.93
N HIS A 50 1.06 -7.09 5.69
CA HIS A 50 0.45 -7.58 4.47
C HIS A 50 -0.51 -6.52 3.94
N GLY A 51 -0.16 -5.87 2.83
CA GLY A 51 -1.01 -4.88 2.16
C GLY A 51 -1.71 -5.50 0.95
N GLN A 52 -2.99 -5.84 1.07
CA GLN A 52 -3.74 -6.40 -0.07
C GLN A 52 -5.24 -6.12 0.03
N THR A 53 -5.84 -5.68 -1.08
CA THR A 53 -7.26 -5.33 -1.24
C THR A 53 -8.17 -6.55 -1.50
N VAL A 54 -7.61 -7.73 -1.75
CA VAL A 54 -8.35 -8.98 -2.06
C VAL A 54 -7.69 -10.10 -1.26
N LEU A 55 -8.35 -10.59 -0.21
CA LEU A 55 -7.68 -11.42 0.82
C LEU A 55 -8.04 -12.91 0.74
N GLU A 56 -7.10 -13.73 0.28
CA GLU A 56 -6.83 -14.98 0.98
C GLU A 56 -6.15 -14.62 2.30
N ARG A 57 -6.82 -14.88 3.42
CA ARG A 57 -6.33 -14.51 4.74
C ARG A 57 -5.65 -15.74 5.37
N PRO A 58 -4.30 -15.82 5.40
CA PRO A 58 -3.63 -16.99 5.95
C PRO A 58 -4.01 -17.19 7.42
N ALA A 59 -4.08 -18.46 7.82
CA ALA A 59 -4.40 -18.84 9.19
C ALA A 59 -3.38 -18.23 10.16
N LEU A 60 -3.89 -17.60 11.22
CA LEU A 60 -3.04 -16.98 12.24
C LEU A 60 -2.32 -18.06 13.04
N ALA A 61 -0.99 -18.01 13.05
CA ALA A 61 -0.19 -18.95 13.85
C ALA A 61 -0.40 -18.69 15.36
N ARG A 62 -0.23 -19.73 16.18
CA ARG A 62 -0.35 -19.62 17.65
C ARG A 62 0.67 -18.61 18.19
N GLY A 63 0.23 -17.79 19.15
CA GLY A 63 1.08 -16.77 19.79
C GLY A 63 1.28 -15.49 18.95
N TRP A 64 0.57 -15.36 17.82
CA TRP A 64 0.51 -14.14 17.05
C TRP A 64 -0.80 -13.40 17.31
N THR A 65 -0.73 -12.08 17.26
CA THR A 65 -1.87 -11.17 17.34
C THR A 65 -2.00 -10.45 16.01
N ARG A 66 -3.20 -10.45 15.43
CA ARG A 66 -3.49 -9.77 14.16
C ARG A 66 -4.21 -8.45 14.41
N TYR A 67 -3.76 -7.42 13.71
CA TYR A 67 -4.38 -6.10 13.68
C TYR A 67 -4.76 -5.77 12.24
N ASP A 68 -6.02 -5.41 12.01
CA ASP A 68 -6.49 -5.02 10.70
C ASP A 68 -6.11 -3.57 10.38
N LEU A 69 -5.66 -3.33 9.16
CA LEU A 69 -5.32 -2.00 8.66
C LEU A 69 -6.55 -1.40 8.00
N VAL A 70 -7.36 -0.75 8.83
CA VAL A 70 -8.65 -0.17 8.43
C VAL A 70 -8.48 1.32 8.17
N SER A 71 -8.92 1.79 7.00
CA SER A 71 -9.10 3.21 6.71
C SER A 71 -10.53 3.46 6.26
N GLY A 72 -11.22 4.40 6.91
CA GLY A 72 -12.65 4.62 6.71
C GLY A 72 -13.46 3.35 7.01
N CYS A 73 -14.13 2.81 6.00
CA CYS A 73 -14.95 1.60 6.09
C CYS A 73 -14.28 0.36 5.45
N GLU A 74 -13.06 0.50 4.91
CA GLU A 74 -12.38 -0.53 4.14
C GLU A 74 -11.13 -1.05 4.85
N THR A 75 -10.85 -2.34 4.64
CA THR A 75 -9.62 -2.98 5.14
C THR A 75 -8.64 -3.10 3.99
N PHE A 76 -7.47 -2.49 4.14
CA PHE A 76 -6.43 -2.45 3.10
C PHE A 76 -5.31 -3.48 3.35
N GLY A 77 -5.37 -4.19 4.46
CA GLY A 77 -4.36 -5.16 4.85
C GLY A 77 -4.46 -5.56 6.31
N PHE A 78 -3.43 -6.24 6.80
CA PHE A 78 -3.31 -6.59 8.21
C PHE A 78 -1.84 -6.68 8.63
N VAL A 79 -1.64 -6.59 9.94
CA VAL A 79 -0.34 -6.73 10.60
C VAL A 79 -0.42 -7.87 11.60
N ASP A 80 0.51 -8.81 11.49
CA ASP A 80 0.68 -9.88 12.47
C ASP A 80 1.87 -9.55 13.35
N LEU A 81 1.66 -9.47 14.67
CA LEU A 81 2.70 -9.23 15.67
C LEU A 81 2.87 -10.46 16.56
N ARG A 82 4.11 -10.87 16.79
CA ARG A 82 4.46 -11.81 17.85
C ARG A 82 4.99 -11.03 19.05
N ILE A 83 4.21 -10.95 20.11
CA ILE A 83 4.55 -10.23 21.33
C ILE A 83 5.26 -11.20 22.28
N ALA A 84 6.54 -10.96 22.58
CA ALA A 84 7.31 -11.79 23.51
C ALA A 84 7.15 -11.33 24.98
N ASP A 85 6.94 -10.03 25.20
CA ASP A 85 6.73 -9.48 26.53
C ASP A 85 5.58 -8.46 26.50
N ALA A 86 4.44 -8.86 27.05
CA ALA A 86 3.24 -8.03 27.11
C ALA A 86 3.40 -6.83 28.07
N GLY A 87 4.22 -6.95 29.11
CA GLY A 87 4.47 -5.87 30.07
C GLY A 87 5.28 -4.74 29.45
N LEU A 88 6.25 -5.07 28.61
CA LEU A 88 7.01 -4.08 27.83
C LEU A 88 6.19 -3.50 26.67
N PHE A 89 5.28 -4.28 26.07
CA PHE A 89 4.46 -3.83 24.96
C PHE A 89 3.31 -2.91 25.37
N ALA A 90 2.65 -3.20 26.50
CA ALA A 90 1.42 -2.53 26.92
C ALA A 90 1.47 -0.98 26.89
N PRO A 91 2.55 -0.32 27.36
CA PRO A 91 2.67 1.15 27.32
C PRO A 91 2.67 1.74 25.91
N HIS A 92 3.02 0.96 24.89
CA HIS A 92 3.18 1.41 23.50
C HIS A 92 1.98 1.10 22.61
N THR A 93 0.93 0.49 23.16
CA THR A 93 -0.26 0.08 22.39
C THR A 93 -0.91 1.25 21.64
N GLY A 94 -0.99 2.44 22.26
CA GLY A 94 -1.51 3.65 21.60
C GLY A 94 -0.64 4.12 20.44
N ASP A 95 0.69 4.12 20.60
CA ASP A 95 1.63 4.50 19.54
C ASP A 95 1.58 3.51 18.37
N VAL A 96 1.51 2.21 18.68
CA VAL A 96 1.33 1.15 17.68
C VAL A 96 0.02 1.35 16.93
N GLN A 97 -1.08 1.62 17.63
CA GLN A 97 -2.37 1.88 16.97
C GLN A 97 -2.29 3.10 16.04
N ASN A 98 -1.64 4.18 16.46
CA ASN A 98 -1.45 5.36 15.61
C ASN A 98 -0.66 5.02 14.34
N VAL A 99 0.38 4.20 14.45
CA VAL A 99 1.16 3.73 13.30
C VAL A 99 0.35 2.85 12.37
N LEU A 100 -0.44 1.93 12.92
CA LEU A 100 -1.32 1.07 12.13
C LEU A 100 -2.32 1.92 11.33
N ASN A 101 -2.89 2.97 11.94
CA ASN A 101 -3.79 3.89 11.24
C ASN A 101 -3.06 4.64 10.11
N LEU A 102 -1.83 5.11 10.35
CA LEU A 102 -1.02 5.78 9.32
C LEU A 102 -0.65 4.84 8.17
N LEU A 103 -0.33 3.57 8.47
CA LEU A 103 -0.08 2.54 7.47
C LEU A 103 -1.34 2.24 6.65
N ALA A 104 -2.51 2.18 7.29
CA ALA A 104 -3.78 1.97 6.60
C ALA A 104 -4.08 3.09 5.60
N HIS A 105 -3.94 4.36 6.01
CA HIS A 105 -4.12 5.51 5.12
C HIS A 105 -3.13 5.53 3.95
N GLU A 106 -1.89 5.12 4.18
CA GLU A 106 -0.90 5.08 3.10
C GLU A 106 -1.16 3.93 2.12
N LEU A 107 -1.67 2.79 2.59
CA LEU A 107 -2.13 1.70 1.71
C LEU A 107 -3.35 2.12 0.90
N GLU A 108 -4.32 2.81 1.50
CA GLU A 108 -5.48 3.41 0.82
C GLU A 108 -5.03 4.37 -0.28
N ARG A 109 -4.11 5.30 0.05
CA ARG A 109 -3.56 6.27 -0.91
C ARG A 109 -2.92 5.56 -2.10
N ARG A 110 -2.12 4.52 -1.85
CA ARG A 110 -1.45 3.73 -2.89
C ARG A 110 -2.44 2.94 -3.74
N ALA A 111 -3.46 2.34 -3.13
CA ALA A 111 -4.52 1.64 -3.85
C ALA A 111 -5.30 2.59 -4.76
N THR A 112 -5.64 3.78 -4.26
CA THR A 112 -6.29 4.84 -5.03
C THR A 112 -5.44 5.27 -6.22
N LEU A 113 -4.14 5.50 -6.03
CA LEU A 113 -3.24 5.90 -7.11
C LEU A 113 -3.12 4.82 -8.19
N ALA A 114 -2.94 3.55 -7.80
CA ALA A 114 -2.88 2.44 -8.75
C ALA A 114 -4.18 2.33 -9.57
N CYS A 115 -5.34 2.46 -8.92
CA CYS A 115 -6.63 2.48 -9.59
C CYS A 115 -6.76 3.65 -10.59
N LEU A 116 -6.27 4.83 -10.22
CA LEU A 116 -6.26 6.00 -11.12
C LEU A 116 -5.33 5.79 -12.32
N GLU A 117 -4.16 5.20 -12.11
CA GLU A 117 -3.21 4.85 -13.19
C GLU A 117 -3.84 3.83 -14.15
N GLU A 118 -4.43 2.75 -13.62
CA GLU A 118 -5.14 1.74 -14.42
C GLU A 118 -6.32 2.35 -15.20
N ALA A 119 -7.09 3.23 -14.57
CA ALA A 119 -8.20 3.94 -15.22
C ALA A 119 -7.71 4.88 -16.32
N HIS A 120 -6.60 5.59 -16.09
CA HIS A 120 -5.99 6.47 -17.09
C HIS A 120 -5.50 5.67 -18.30
N GLU A 121 -4.79 4.56 -18.08
CA GLU A 121 -4.35 3.69 -19.17
C GLU A 121 -5.52 3.08 -19.94
N ALA A 122 -6.57 2.64 -19.23
CA ALA A 122 -7.77 2.11 -19.86
C ALA A 122 -8.48 3.17 -20.72
N LEU A 123 -8.52 4.42 -20.25
CA LEU A 123 -9.05 5.55 -21.00
C LEU A 123 -8.20 5.85 -22.25
N ALA A 124 -6.87 5.88 -22.11
CA ALA A 124 -5.95 6.12 -23.21
C ALA A 124 -6.07 5.07 -24.32
N ARG A 125 -6.11 3.78 -23.95
CA ARG A 125 -6.33 2.67 -24.90
C ARG A 125 -7.66 2.82 -25.66
N ARG A 126 -8.74 3.18 -24.96
CA ARG A 126 -10.05 3.42 -25.59
C ARG A 126 -10.05 4.63 -26.51
N HIS A 127 -9.32 5.68 -26.16
CA HIS A 127 -9.18 6.87 -26.99
C HIS A 127 -8.47 6.55 -28.31
N GLU A 128 -7.35 5.84 -28.24
CA GLU A 128 -6.60 5.40 -29.41
C GLU A 128 -7.46 4.49 -30.32
N ASP A 129 -8.23 3.56 -29.75
CA ASP A 129 -9.16 2.72 -30.51
C ASP A 129 -10.26 3.53 -31.21
N LEU A 130 -10.73 4.61 -30.59
CA LEU A 130 -11.73 5.51 -31.18
C LEU A 130 -11.12 6.31 -32.35
N GLU A 131 -9.91 6.83 -32.18
CA GLU A 131 -9.18 7.55 -33.23
C GLU A 131 -8.93 6.65 -34.45
N ARG A 132 -8.48 5.41 -34.24
CA ARG A 132 -8.30 4.42 -35.33
C ARG A 132 -9.61 4.17 -36.09
N ARG A 133 -10.71 3.95 -35.38
CA ARG A 133 -12.03 3.69 -35.99
C ARG A 133 -12.61 4.88 -36.77
N ILE A 134 -12.22 6.11 -36.41
CA ILE A 134 -12.61 7.31 -37.14
C ILE A 134 -11.73 7.46 -38.39
N GLY A 135 -10.41 7.26 -38.27
CA GLY A 135 -9.48 7.28 -39.40
C GLY A 135 -9.78 6.25 -40.49
N ASP A 136 -10.24 5.05 -40.10
CA ASP A 136 -10.65 3.99 -41.03
C ASP A 136 -11.91 4.34 -41.86
N ARG A 137 -12.70 5.34 -41.44
CA ARG A 137 -13.90 5.78 -42.16
C ARG A 137 -13.63 6.83 -43.23
N ASP A 138 -12.45 7.45 -43.20
CA ASP A 138 -12.03 8.47 -44.16
C ASP A 138 -11.25 7.89 -45.35
N GLU A 139 -11.08 6.56 -45.43
CA GLU A 139 -10.58 5.90 -46.63
C GLU A 139 -11.64 5.95 -47.75
N PRO A 140 -11.38 6.63 -48.88
CA PRO A 140 -12.36 6.73 -49.95
C PRO A 140 -12.62 5.33 -50.54
N PRO A 141 -13.89 4.93 -50.74
CA PRO A 141 -14.20 3.62 -51.28
C PRO A 141 -13.50 3.42 -52.64
N PRO A 142 -13.01 2.21 -52.96
CA PRO A 142 -12.36 1.95 -54.23
C PRO A 142 -13.34 2.32 -55.36
N MET A 143 -12.94 3.28 -56.19
CA MET A 143 -13.75 3.76 -57.31
C MET A 143 -14.17 2.57 -58.17
N LEU A 144 -15.47 2.25 -58.16
CA LEU A 144 -16.06 1.27 -59.06
C LEU A 144 -15.86 1.79 -60.49
N ARG A 145 -14.85 1.24 -61.19
CA ARG A 145 -14.62 1.51 -62.61
C ARG A 145 -15.75 0.89 -63.42
N GLN A 146 -16.89 1.58 -63.51
CA GLN A 146 -17.93 1.23 -64.46
C GLN A 146 -17.36 1.45 -65.87
N SER A 147 -17.12 0.34 -66.55
CA SER A 147 -16.74 0.31 -67.95
C SER A 147 -17.95 0.70 -68.78
N VAL A 148 -18.01 1.94 -69.24
CA VAL A 148 -19.03 2.40 -70.19
C VAL A 148 -18.73 1.74 -71.54
N ARG A 149 -19.70 0.98 -72.05
CA ARG A 149 -19.71 0.41 -73.41
C ARG A 149 -20.21 1.44 -74.41
#